data_AF-R7HXV5-F1
#
_entry.id   AF-R7HXV5-F1
#
_cell.length_a   1.000
_cell.length_b   1.000
_cell.length_c   1.000
_cell.angle_alpha   90.00
_cell.angle_beta   90.00
_cell.angle_gamma   90.00
#
_symmetry.space_group_name_H-M   'P 1'
#
loop_
_entity.id
_entity.type
_entity.pdbx_description
1 polymer ?
#
loop_
_entity_poly.entity_id
_entity_poly.type
_entity_poly.pdbx_seq_one_letter_code
_entity_poly.pdbx_strand_id
1 'polypeptide(L)'
;MIKLSQKVLNGLGKVPPTKPKSKNVVDGALNVSKKVRRRIAAGTSSPLERTPKSDTFVSSNSVQTVAKKEEIQNTDTKNRLGYFLIKQNKQLAAQYMNDLEIVAQAIPEASFYREVNKSSTKELPSILDKIARRTDQFSERGYSGVIRDGVRGTIFLPDADKNYVKVVKAMQKKGYKVAKTYAEDKNGDIILGKDGLPKMVDDIDVRFGDNSVPSGYEDVQMRFEKNGHLYELLFLPGPNYAAIKNKEHTLVFENFRKYDAAKITDDDGAKQIVKGIKKIYHGLTRRLYEDAKLRDKFGASKASQITFSKEDVEKADNLFESLKTLYLGKYNALPPSKRSKPRFKETEKYKVLDAIEQNLRDVLELYKPID
;
A
#
# COMPACT_ATOMS: atom_id res chain seq x y z
N MET A 1 -9.94 -25.63 45.46
CA MET A 1 -10.10 -26.28 44.15
C MET A 1 -11.49 -25.91 43.62
N ILE A 2 -11.58 -24.83 42.85
CA ILE A 2 -12.87 -24.25 42.42
C ILE A 2 -13.21 -24.84 41.04
N LYS A 3 -14.27 -25.66 40.98
CA LYS A 3 -14.83 -26.18 39.72
C LYS A 3 -15.64 -25.08 39.04
N LEU A 4 -15.18 -24.63 37.87
CA LEU A 4 -15.92 -23.75 36.98
C LEU A 4 -17.00 -24.55 36.23
N SER A 5 -18.18 -23.96 36.07
CA SER A 5 -19.39 -24.62 35.57
C SER A 5 -19.34 -24.91 34.06
N GLN A 6 -19.99 -26.00 33.65
CA GLN A 6 -20.12 -26.48 32.25
C GLN A 6 -20.70 -25.46 31.26
N LYS A 7 -21.25 -24.34 31.74
CA LYS A 7 -21.79 -23.25 30.90
C LYS A 7 -20.71 -22.35 30.28
N VAL A 8 -19.47 -22.40 30.78
CA VAL A 8 -18.31 -21.69 30.20
C VAL A 8 -17.57 -22.54 29.15
N LEU A 9 -17.69 -23.87 29.23
CA LEU A 9 -17.05 -24.82 28.31
C LEU A 9 -17.79 -25.01 26.97
N ASN A 10 -19.06 -24.61 26.88
CA ASN A 10 -19.87 -24.74 25.65
C ASN A 10 -19.80 -23.53 24.70
N GLY A 11 -18.94 -22.54 24.98
CA GLY A 11 -18.71 -21.38 24.09
C GLY A 11 -17.58 -21.58 23.07
N LEU A 12 -16.81 -22.67 23.17
CA LEU A 12 -15.69 -22.99 22.30
C LEU A 12 -16.09 -24.04 21.27
N GLY A 13 -16.57 -23.58 20.12
CA GLY A 13 -16.63 -24.41 18.92
C GLY A 13 -17.86 -24.20 18.04
N LYS A 14 -17.81 -23.20 17.15
CA LYS A 14 -18.30 -23.36 15.77
C LYS A 14 -17.32 -22.66 14.82
N VAL A 15 -16.49 -23.48 14.19
CA VAL A 15 -15.69 -23.13 13.02
C VAL A 15 -16.64 -22.59 11.95
N PRO A 16 -16.44 -21.38 11.39
CA PRO A 16 -17.18 -20.99 10.20
C PRO A 16 -16.69 -21.87 9.03
N PRO A 17 -17.61 -22.50 8.28
CA PRO A 17 -17.24 -23.41 7.21
C PRO A 17 -16.53 -22.66 6.09
N THR A 18 -15.30 -23.06 5.77
CA THR A 18 -14.71 -22.83 4.45
C THR A 18 -15.66 -23.35 3.39
N LYS A 19 -16.14 -22.49 2.50
CA LYS A 19 -17.02 -22.86 1.39
C LYS A 19 -16.60 -22.14 0.09
N PRO A 20 -16.92 -22.69 -1.08
CA PRO A 20 -15.92 -23.29 -1.96
C PRO A 20 -15.72 -22.55 -3.29
N LYS A 21 -14.70 -22.97 -4.04
CA LYS A 21 -14.46 -22.59 -5.45
C LYS A 21 -15.72 -22.78 -6.31
N SER A 22 -16.09 -21.78 -7.10
CA SER A 22 -17.09 -21.93 -8.15
C SER A 22 -16.49 -22.75 -9.31
N LYS A 23 -17.21 -23.81 -9.68
CA LYS A 23 -17.02 -24.62 -10.88
C LYS A 23 -17.54 -23.86 -12.10
N ASN A 24 -16.84 -23.96 -13.23
CA ASN A 24 -17.37 -23.61 -14.55
C ASN A 24 -18.47 -24.61 -14.95
N VAL A 25 -19.62 -24.14 -15.43
CA VAL A 25 -20.38 -24.70 -16.57
C VAL A 25 -21.15 -23.55 -17.25
N VAL A 26 -21.19 -23.62 -18.58
CA VAL A 26 -21.69 -22.68 -19.59
C VAL A 26 -23.20 -22.87 -19.79
N ASP A 27 -23.94 -21.79 -20.11
CA ASP A 27 -24.92 -21.82 -21.21
C ASP A 27 -25.25 -20.41 -21.71
N GLY A 28 -25.34 -20.28 -23.02
CA GLY A 28 -25.30 -19.02 -23.75
C GLY A 28 -26.63 -18.29 -23.87
N ALA A 29 -26.53 -16.99 -24.16
CA ALA A 29 -27.53 -16.27 -24.92
C ALA A 29 -26.84 -15.08 -25.62
N LEU A 30 -26.91 -15.10 -26.94
CA LEU A 30 -26.56 -14.02 -27.85
C LEU A 30 -27.34 -12.75 -27.47
N ASN A 31 -26.68 -11.59 -27.44
CA ASN A 31 -27.36 -10.36 -27.81
C ASN A 31 -26.39 -9.34 -28.42
N VAL A 32 -26.66 -9.10 -29.69
CA VAL A 32 -26.09 -8.07 -30.57
C VAL A 32 -26.60 -6.70 -30.09
N SER A 33 -25.72 -5.72 -29.93
CA SER A 33 -26.14 -4.32 -29.98
C SER A 33 -25.08 -3.41 -30.58
N LYS A 34 -25.59 -2.44 -31.34
CA LYS A 34 -24.99 -1.74 -32.47
C LYS A 34 -24.00 -0.65 -32.04
N LYS A 35 -22.90 -0.53 -32.80
CA LYS A 35 -22.03 0.67 -32.82
C LYS A 35 -22.83 1.88 -33.30
N VAL A 36 -22.95 2.91 -32.47
CA VAL A 36 -23.37 4.26 -32.88
C VAL A 36 -22.22 5.21 -32.64
N ARG A 37 -21.57 5.64 -33.74
CA ARG A 37 -20.63 6.76 -33.77
C ARG A 37 -21.44 8.06 -33.72
N ARG A 38 -21.29 8.87 -32.68
CA ARG A 38 -21.70 10.29 -32.69
C ARG A 38 -20.46 11.18 -32.66
N ARG A 39 -20.34 12.02 -33.69
CA ARG A 39 -19.41 13.17 -33.75
C ARG A 39 -19.92 14.24 -32.79
N ILE A 40 -19.02 14.87 -32.03
CA ILE A 40 -19.32 16.06 -31.22
C ILE A 40 -18.75 17.27 -31.96
N ALA A 41 -19.63 18.23 -32.23
CA ALA A 41 -19.31 19.54 -32.80
C ALA A 41 -18.87 20.51 -31.70
N ALA A 42 -18.00 21.44 -32.06
CA ALA A 42 -17.45 22.50 -31.23
C ALA A 42 -18.45 23.67 -31.05
N GLY A 43 -18.41 24.34 -29.90
CA GLY A 43 -19.05 25.65 -29.73
C GLY A 43 -19.20 26.13 -28.27
N THR A 44 -18.50 27.24 -27.98
CA THR A 44 -18.83 28.35 -27.05
C THR A 44 -18.74 28.16 -25.53
N SER A 45 -17.74 28.84 -24.97
CA SER A 45 -17.40 29.08 -23.56
C SER A 45 -18.33 30.09 -22.87
N SER A 46 -18.65 29.85 -21.59
CA SER A 46 -19.33 30.80 -20.68
C SER A 46 -18.41 31.16 -19.49
N PRO A 47 -18.37 32.42 -18.99
CA PRO A 47 -17.29 32.94 -18.15
C PRO A 47 -17.50 32.73 -16.63
N LEU A 48 -18.04 31.58 -16.21
CA LEU A 48 -18.20 31.22 -14.78
C LEU A 48 -17.85 29.76 -14.45
N GLU A 49 -17.14 29.06 -15.33
CA GLU A 49 -16.62 27.72 -15.03
C GLU A 49 -15.29 27.79 -14.25
N ARG A 50 -15.38 27.86 -12.92
CA ARG A 50 -14.29 27.38 -12.06
C ARG A 50 -14.41 25.87 -11.90
N THR A 51 -14.09 25.14 -12.97
CA THR A 51 -13.77 23.70 -12.90
C THR A 51 -12.42 23.55 -12.19
N PRO A 52 -12.26 22.63 -11.23
CA PRO A 52 -10.92 22.27 -10.77
C PRO A 52 -10.16 21.74 -11.98
N LYS A 53 -8.98 22.32 -12.25
CA LYS A 53 -8.08 21.88 -13.31
C LYS A 53 -7.95 20.37 -13.23
N SER A 54 -8.16 19.72 -14.38
CA SER A 54 -7.86 18.31 -14.59
C SER A 54 -6.54 17.93 -13.92
N ASP A 55 -6.56 16.83 -13.16
CA ASP A 55 -5.37 16.06 -12.79
C ASP A 55 -4.75 15.50 -14.08
N THR A 56 -4.12 16.41 -14.80
CA THR A 56 -3.28 16.14 -15.95
C THR A 56 -1.89 16.04 -15.38
N PHE A 57 -1.19 14.95 -15.69
CA PHE A 57 0.22 14.75 -15.37
C PHE A 57 1.00 16.04 -15.65
N VAL A 58 1.32 16.81 -14.61
CA VAL A 58 2.24 17.95 -14.74
C VAL A 58 3.65 17.38 -14.66
N SER A 59 4.14 16.97 -15.82
CA SER A 59 5.56 17.01 -16.12
C SER A 59 5.92 18.46 -16.49
N SER A 60 6.43 19.23 -15.53
CA SER A 60 7.14 20.48 -15.84
C SER A 60 8.39 20.58 -14.97
N ASN A 61 9.47 19.95 -15.43
CA ASN A 61 10.82 20.35 -15.08
C ASN A 61 11.17 21.57 -15.94
N SER A 62 10.92 22.77 -15.44
CA SER A 62 11.64 23.97 -15.88
C SER A 62 12.68 24.31 -14.83
N VAL A 63 13.92 23.92 -15.15
CA VAL A 63 15.12 24.17 -14.36
C VAL A 63 15.41 25.68 -14.38
N GLN A 64 15.38 26.34 -13.22
CA GLN A 64 16.22 27.50 -12.97
C GLN A 64 17.29 27.10 -11.96
N THR A 65 18.51 27.11 -12.47
CA THR A 65 19.77 26.74 -11.83
C THR A 65 20.09 27.64 -10.65
N VAL A 66 20.06 27.09 -9.44
CA VAL A 66 20.97 27.53 -8.37
C VAL A 66 22.01 26.43 -8.25
N ALA A 67 23.20 26.70 -8.79
CA ALA A 67 24.35 25.80 -8.73
C ALA A 67 24.76 25.59 -7.26
N LYS A 68 24.17 24.58 -6.61
CA LYS A 68 24.85 23.91 -5.50
C LYS A 68 25.96 23.10 -6.15
N LYS A 69 27.21 23.46 -5.85
CA LYS A 69 28.35 22.54 -5.96
C LYS A 69 28.02 21.33 -5.09
N GLU A 70 27.38 20.32 -5.68
CA GLU A 70 27.53 18.96 -5.19
C GLU A 70 28.98 18.59 -5.49
N GLU A 71 29.81 18.51 -4.46
CA GLU A 71 30.95 17.61 -4.51
C GLU A 71 30.39 16.21 -4.75
N ILE A 72 30.29 15.83 -6.03
CA ILE A 72 30.11 14.44 -6.41
C ILE A 72 31.42 13.77 -6.01
N GLN A 73 31.51 13.30 -4.77
CA GLN A 73 32.43 12.23 -4.45
C GLN A 73 32.06 11.07 -5.37
N ASN A 74 32.85 10.87 -6.44
CA ASN A 74 32.83 9.67 -7.25
C ASN A 74 33.31 8.50 -6.38
N THR A 75 32.44 8.04 -5.47
CA THR A 75 32.66 6.77 -4.80
C THR A 75 32.56 5.68 -5.83
N ASP A 76 33.64 4.90 -6.00
CA ASP A 76 33.62 3.71 -6.85
C ASP A 76 32.60 2.71 -6.29
N THR A 77 31.44 2.64 -6.93
CA THR A 77 30.32 1.78 -6.56
C THR A 77 30.34 0.45 -7.33
N LYS A 78 31.28 0.27 -8.27
CA LYS A 78 31.33 -0.89 -9.17
C LYS A 78 31.61 -2.21 -8.45
N ASN A 79 32.27 -2.15 -7.29
CA ASN A 79 32.70 -3.33 -6.53
C ASN A 79 31.81 -3.67 -5.33
N ARG A 80 30.66 -3.00 -5.16
CA ARG A 80 29.75 -3.25 -4.03
C ARG A 80 28.64 -4.21 -4.45
N LEU A 81 28.55 -5.37 -3.79
CA LEU A 81 27.53 -6.42 -4.05
C LEU A 81 26.09 -5.87 -4.12
N GLY A 82 25.76 -4.89 -3.26
CA GLY A 82 24.44 -4.24 -3.28
C GLY A 82 24.13 -3.53 -4.61
N TYR A 83 25.12 -2.90 -5.25
CA TYR A 83 24.91 -2.24 -6.55
C TYR A 83 24.80 -3.23 -7.70
N PHE A 84 25.54 -4.35 -7.63
CA PHE A 84 25.37 -5.46 -8.57
C PHE A 84 23.94 -6.00 -8.53
N LEU A 85 23.39 -6.23 -7.34
CA LEU A 85 22.01 -6.67 -7.14
C LEU A 85 21.00 -5.69 -7.77
N ILE A 86 21.16 -4.38 -7.52
CA ILE A 86 20.27 -3.36 -8.12
C ILE A 86 20.38 -3.37 -9.65
N LYS A 87 21.60 -3.47 -10.19
CA LYS A 87 21.82 -3.52 -11.65
C LYS A 87 21.15 -4.75 -12.27
N GLN A 88 21.29 -5.92 -11.64
CA GLN A 88 20.63 -7.15 -12.07
C GLN A 88 19.10 -6.99 -12.04
N ASN A 89 18.55 -6.48 -10.94
CA ASN A 89 17.11 -6.24 -10.83
C ASN A 89 16.60 -5.27 -11.91
N LYS A 90 17.37 -4.24 -12.28
CA LYS A 90 17.00 -3.31 -13.36
C LYS A 90 16.93 -3.99 -14.72
N GLN A 91 17.86 -4.91 -15.01
CA GLN A 91 17.83 -5.70 -16.24
C GLN A 91 16.62 -6.65 -16.28
N LEU A 92 16.36 -7.34 -15.17
CA LEU A 92 15.19 -8.21 -15.02
C LEU A 92 13.88 -7.42 -15.15
N ALA A 93 13.81 -6.24 -14.54
CA ALA A 93 12.65 -5.37 -14.61
C ALA A 93 12.34 -4.92 -16.03
N ALA A 94 13.36 -4.55 -16.83
CA ALA A 94 13.15 -4.15 -18.23
C ALA A 94 12.49 -5.27 -19.06
N GLN A 95 12.98 -6.51 -18.93
CA GLN A 95 12.38 -7.67 -19.61
C GLN A 95 10.97 -7.95 -19.08
N TYR A 96 10.79 -7.87 -17.76
CA TYR A 96 9.51 -8.09 -17.13
C TYR A 96 8.45 -7.08 -17.59
N MET A 97 8.79 -5.80 -17.72
CA MET A 97 7.86 -4.78 -18.21
C MET A 97 7.41 -5.04 -19.64
N ASN A 98 8.31 -5.52 -20.51
CA ASN A 98 7.94 -5.91 -21.88
C ASN A 98 6.96 -7.10 -21.87
N ASP A 99 7.20 -8.09 -21.02
CA ASP A 99 6.30 -9.24 -20.87
C ASP A 99 4.93 -8.81 -20.33
N LEU A 100 4.88 -7.92 -19.33
CA LEU A 100 3.63 -7.41 -18.75
C LEU A 100 2.82 -6.59 -19.74
N GLU A 101 3.46 -5.77 -20.57
CA GLU A 101 2.77 -5.01 -21.61
C GLU A 101 2.09 -5.94 -22.62
N ILE A 102 2.78 -6.98 -23.09
CA ILE A 102 2.21 -7.98 -24.01
C ILE A 102 1.07 -8.75 -23.33
N VAL A 103 1.24 -9.10 -22.06
CA VAL A 103 0.21 -9.79 -21.27
C VAL A 103 -1.05 -8.93 -21.11
N ALA A 104 -0.89 -7.64 -20.81
CA ALA A 104 -2.01 -6.71 -20.71
C ALA A 104 -2.73 -6.52 -22.05
N GLN A 105 -2.00 -6.40 -23.16
CA GLN A 105 -2.58 -6.30 -24.51
C GLN A 105 -3.40 -7.53 -24.91
N ALA A 106 -3.10 -8.70 -24.37
CA ALA A 106 -3.84 -9.94 -24.63
C ALA A 106 -5.16 -10.06 -23.82
N ILE A 107 -5.42 -9.13 -22.90
CA ILE A 107 -6.57 -9.17 -21.99
C ILE A 107 -7.39 -7.89 -22.20
N PRO A 108 -8.60 -7.97 -22.78
CA PRO A 108 -9.36 -6.79 -23.18
C PRO A 108 -9.63 -5.78 -22.07
N GLU A 109 -9.78 -6.25 -20.83
CA GLU A 109 -10.07 -5.38 -19.67
C GLU A 109 -8.81 -4.86 -18.97
N ALA A 110 -7.62 -5.36 -19.32
CA ALA A 110 -6.38 -4.96 -18.68
C ALA A 110 -5.77 -3.74 -19.37
N SER A 111 -5.11 -2.89 -18.59
CA SER A 111 -4.27 -1.82 -19.13
C SER A 111 -2.91 -1.78 -18.44
N PHE A 112 -1.90 -1.33 -19.19
CA PHE A 112 -0.54 -1.22 -18.73
C PHE A 112 0.03 0.12 -19.18
N TYR A 113 0.63 0.85 -18.25
CA TYR A 113 1.24 2.15 -18.50
C TYR A 113 2.69 2.09 -18.01
N ARG A 114 3.63 2.38 -18.90
CA ARG A 114 5.06 2.35 -18.57
C ARG A 114 5.43 3.44 -17.58
N GLU A 115 4.72 4.57 -17.58
CA GLU A 115 4.96 5.70 -16.68
C GLU A 115 4.75 5.32 -15.22
N VAL A 116 3.73 4.51 -14.94
CA VAL A 116 3.42 4.00 -13.59
C VAL A 116 4.46 2.95 -13.14
N ASN A 117 5.13 2.31 -14.09
CA ASN A 117 6.08 1.22 -13.86
C ASN A 117 7.56 1.66 -13.94
N LYS A 118 7.85 2.97 -13.94
CA LYS A 118 9.22 3.51 -13.97
C LYS A 118 10.05 3.08 -12.76
N SER A 119 9.44 2.94 -11.59
CA SER A 119 10.07 2.46 -10.34
C SER A 119 9.80 0.96 -10.12
N SER A 120 10.15 0.13 -11.10
CA SER A 120 9.93 -1.33 -11.07
C SER A 120 10.98 -2.11 -10.27
N THR A 121 11.98 -1.43 -9.71
CA THR A 121 12.99 -2.05 -8.85
C THR A 121 13.00 -1.44 -7.46
N LYS A 122 13.15 -2.28 -6.44
CA LYS A 122 13.37 -1.80 -5.07
C LYS A 122 14.79 -1.27 -4.91
N GLU A 123 14.94 -0.08 -4.37
CA GLU A 123 16.24 0.55 -4.16
C GLU A 123 16.98 -0.03 -2.95
N LEU A 124 18.31 0.05 -2.97
CA LEU A 124 19.19 -0.59 -1.99
C LEU A 124 18.88 -0.18 -0.53
N PRO A 125 18.65 1.10 -0.18
CA PRO A 125 18.29 1.48 1.18
C PRO A 125 17.00 0.79 1.66
N SER A 126 16.02 0.63 0.78
CA SER A 126 14.75 -0.03 1.10
C SER A 126 14.91 -1.55 1.24
N ILE A 127 15.82 -2.17 0.46
CA ILE A 127 16.18 -3.58 0.63
C ILE A 127 16.84 -3.79 2.00
N LEU A 128 17.84 -2.97 2.34
CA LEU A 128 18.56 -3.07 3.61
C LEU A 128 17.66 -2.83 4.82
N ASP A 129 16.80 -1.80 4.77
CA ASP A 129 15.80 -1.52 5.81
C ASP A 129 14.85 -2.71 6.00
N LYS A 130 14.42 -3.36 4.91
CA LYS A 130 13.52 -4.51 4.98
C LYS A 130 14.20 -5.75 5.56
N ILE A 131 15.47 -5.99 5.24
CA ILE A 131 16.26 -7.08 5.83
C ILE A 131 16.50 -6.83 7.32
N ALA A 132 16.89 -5.62 7.69
CA ALA A 132 17.17 -5.24 9.09
C ALA A 132 15.94 -5.37 10.00
N ARG A 133 14.73 -5.12 9.47
CA ARG A 133 13.48 -5.30 10.23
C ARG A 133 13.00 -6.75 10.33
N ARG A 134 13.60 -7.65 9.55
CA ARG A 134 13.18 -9.05 9.41
C ARG A 134 14.36 -9.98 9.63
N THR A 135 15.26 -9.64 10.54
CA THR A 135 16.51 -10.37 10.76
C THR A 135 16.25 -11.86 11.05
N ASP A 136 15.28 -12.16 11.91
CA ASP A 136 14.94 -13.55 12.26
C ASP A 136 14.42 -14.33 11.04
N GLN A 137 13.50 -13.73 10.28
CA GLN A 137 13.01 -14.32 9.04
C GLN A 137 14.12 -14.45 7.98
N PHE A 138 15.07 -13.52 7.95
CA PHE A 138 16.19 -13.56 7.03
C PHE A 138 17.15 -14.70 7.36
N SER A 139 17.42 -14.96 8.64
CA SER A 139 18.23 -16.11 9.05
C SER A 139 17.58 -17.45 8.68
N GLU A 140 16.25 -17.53 8.73
CA GLU A 140 15.52 -18.77 8.43
C GLU A 140 15.27 -18.98 6.92
N ARG A 141 15.03 -17.90 6.18
CA ARG A 141 14.45 -17.97 4.82
C ARG A 141 15.35 -17.35 3.75
N GLY A 142 16.46 -16.72 4.13
CA GLY A 142 17.39 -16.07 3.23
C GLY A 142 16.78 -14.88 2.45
N TYR A 143 17.52 -14.41 1.44
CA TYR A 143 17.15 -13.22 0.67
C TYR A 143 15.81 -13.36 -0.05
N SER A 144 15.59 -14.45 -0.81
CA SER A 144 14.36 -14.68 -1.58
C SER A 144 13.13 -14.96 -0.69
N GLY A 145 13.35 -15.35 0.57
CA GLY A 145 12.28 -15.46 1.56
C GLY A 145 11.81 -14.11 2.08
N VAL A 146 12.71 -13.12 2.18
CA VAL A 146 12.42 -11.79 2.75
C VAL A 146 12.12 -10.73 1.68
N ILE A 147 12.92 -10.70 0.62
CA ILE A 147 12.80 -9.73 -0.48
C ILE A 147 12.11 -10.40 -1.67
N ARG A 148 10.80 -10.27 -1.67
CA ARG A 148 9.92 -10.82 -2.72
C ARG A 148 9.37 -9.76 -3.68
N ASP A 149 9.74 -8.50 -3.45
CA ASP A 149 9.34 -7.30 -4.18
C ASP A 149 10.54 -6.59 -4.82
N GLY A 150 11.63 -7.31 -5.09
CA GLY A 150 12.86 -6.75 -5.67
C GLY A 150 12.64 -6.21 -7.09
N VAL A 151 11.84 -6.91 -7.88
CA VAL A 151 11.31 -6.49 -9.18
C VAL A 151 9.78 -6.51 -9.09
N ARG A 152 9.14 -5.40 -9.46
CA ARG A 152 7.69 -5.19 -9.35
C ARG A 152 7.13 -4.62 -10.64
N GLY A 153 5.95 -5.08 -11.03
CA GLY A 153 5.10 -4.45 -12.03
C GLY A 153 3.69 -4.21 -11.50
N THR A 154 2.96 -3.36 -12.20
CA THR A 154 1.55 -3.04 -11.95
C THR A 154 0.78 -3.16 -13.25
N ILE A 155 -0.28 -3.97 -13.24
CA ILE A 155 -1.30 -4.00 -14.28
C ILE A 155 -2.59 -3.42 -13.68
N PHE A 156 -3.27 -2.60 -14.47
CA PHE A 156 -4.60 -2.13 -14.12
C PHE A 156 -5.64 -3.11 -14.63
N LEU A 157 -6.49 -3.57 -13.73
CA LEU A 157 -7.46 -4.61 -13.99
C LEU A 157 -8.74 -4.32 -13.20
N PRO A 158 -9.83 -3.90 -13.86
CA PRO A 158 -11.13 -3.77 -13.23
C PRO A 158 -11.57 -5.09 -12.61
N ASP A 159 -12.18 -5.03 -11.42
CA ASP A 159 -12.60 -6.20 -10.65
C ASP A 159 -11.47 -7.24 -10.53
N ALA A 160 -10.28 -6.75 -10.15
CA ALA A 160 -9.04 -7.53 -10.09
C ALA A 160 -9.19 -8.82 -9.25
N ASP A 161 -9.98 -8.81 -8.18
CA ASP A 161 -10.32 -9.98 -7.35
C ASP A 161 -10.91 -11.15 -8.15
N LYS A 162 -11.62 -10.85 -9.24
CA LYS A 162 -12.24 -11.86 -10.13
C LYS A 162 -11.40 -12.12 -11.36
N ASN A 163 -10.76 -11.08 -11.89
CA ASN A 163 -10.14 -11.13 -13.21
C ASN A 163 -8.66 -11.52 -13.20
N TYR A 164 -7.96 -11.47 -12.06
CA TYR A 164 -6.51 -11.75 -12.00
C TYR A 164 -6.13 -13.11 -12.59
N VAL A 165 -7.02 -14.11 -12.50
CA VAL A 165 -6.82 -15.46 -13.07
C VAL A 165 -6.60 -15.46 -14.58
N LYS A 166 -7.14 -14.46 -15.32
CA LYS A 166 -6.88 -14.28 -16.75
C LYS A 166 -5.41 -13.91 -16.98
N VAL A 167 -4.88 -13.02 -16.15
CA VAL A 167 -3.47 -12.60 -16.18
C VAL A 167 -2.56 -13.76 -15.81
N VAL A 168 -2.90 -14.55 -14.79
CA VAL A 168 -2.13 -15.75 -14.41
C VAL A 168 -1.95 -16.69 -15.61
N LYS A 169 -3.03 -16.98 -16.34
CA LYS A 169 -2.96 -17.84 -17.54
C LYS A 169 -2.08 -17.25 -18.65
N ALA A 170 -2.15 -15.94 -18.87
CA ALA A 170 -1.31 -15.26 -19.86
C ALA A 170 0.18 -15.25 -19.45
N MET A 171 0.46 -15.02 -18.18
CA MET A 171 1.81 -15.11 -17.59
C MET A 171 2.38 -16.53 -17.72
N GLN A 172 1.57 -17.57 -17.50
CA GLN A 172 1.99 -18.97 -17.69
C GLN A 172 2.43 -19.27 -19.12
N LYS A 173 1.72 -18.73 -20.13
CA LYS A 173 2.12 -18.85 -21.55
C LYS A 173 3.47 -18.17 -21.84
N LYS A 174 3.86 -17.19 -21.05
CA LYS A 174 5.17 -16.50 -21.12
C LYS A 174 6.27 -17.19 -20.30
N GLY A 175 5.97 -18.35 -19.71
CA GLY A 175 6.92 -19.15 -18.94
C GLY A 175 7.05 -18.76 -17.47
N TYR A 176 6.16 -17.90 -16.95
CA TYR A 176 6.11 -17.59 -15.51
C TYR A 176 5.27 -18.62 -14.76
N LYS A 177 5.67 -18.97 -13.55
CA LYS A 177 4.87 -19.77 -12.62
C LYS A 177 4.49 -18.94 -11.42
N VAL A 178 3.34 -19.19 -10.79
CA VAL A 178 3.02 -18.55 -9.52
C VAL A 178 4.01 -19.09 -8.48
N ALA A 179 4.73 -18.19 -7.83
CA ALA A 179 5.71 -18.53 -6.83
C ALA A 179 5.01 -19.14 -5.60
N LYS A 180 5.71 -20.03 -4.91
CA LYS A 180 5.26 -20.59 -3.64
C LYS A 180 5.82 -19.78 -2.47
N THR A 181 5.09 -19.78 -1.37
CA THR A 181 5.53 -19.24 -0.07
C THR A 181 5.04 -20.14 1.07
N TYR A 182 5.60 -19.95 2.26
CA TYR A 182 5.10 -20.60 3.47
C TYR A 182 3.70 -20.08 3.81
N ALA A 183 2.81 -20.99 4.18
CA ALA A 183 1.57 -20.62 4.83
C ALA A 183 1.88 -20.08 6.22
N GLU A 184 1.37 -18.90 6.53
CA GLU A 184 1.54 -18.25 7.83
C GLU A 184 0.20 -18.16 8.54
N ASP A 185 0.22 -18.24 9.87
CA ASP A 185 -0.93 -17.91 10.69
C ASP A 185 -1.08 -16.39 10.87
N LYS A 186 -2.06 -15.98 11.68
CA LYS A 186 -2.35 -14.57 11.97
C LYS A 186 -1.22 -13.83 12.71
N ASN A 187 -0.28 -14.55 13.32
CA ASN A 187 0.87 -13.98 14.02
C ASN A 187 2.11 -13.95 13.13
N GLY A 188 2.07 -14.57 11.94
CA GLY A 188 3.20 -14.68 11.02
C GLY A 188 4.01 -15.96 11.18
N ASP A 189 3.54 -16.90 12.01
CA ASP A 189 4.23 -18.16 12.27
C ASP A 189 3.97 -19.17 11.14
N ILE A 190 5.00 -19.93 10.76
CA ILE A 190 4.91 -20.92 9.67
C ILE A 190 4.00 -22.07 10.11
N ILE A 191 2.97 -22.33 9.32
CA ILE A 191 2.05 -23.46 9.53
C ILE A 191 2.71 -24.73 8.99
N LEU A 192 2.84 -25.75 9.84
CA LEU A 192 3.33 -27.07 9.45
C LEU A 192 2.19 -27.94 8.88
N GLY A 193 2.53 -28.77 7.90
CA GLY A 193 1.70 -29.84 7.38
C GLY A 193 1.58 -31.01 8.35
N LYS A 194 0.74 -32.00 7.98
CA LYS A 194 0.55 -33.22 8.78
C LYS A 194 1.83 -34.06 8.90
N ASP A 195 2.75 -33.88 7.96
CA ASP A 195 4.07 -34.50 7.87
C ASP A 195 5.15 -33.76 8.67
N GLY A 196 4.79 -32.65 9.35
CA GLY A 196 5.73 -31.82 10.09
C GLY A 196 6.57 -30.88 9.21
N LEU A 197 6.36 -30.88 7.89
CA LEU A 197 7.06 -29.98 6.98
C LEU A 197 6.30 -28.65 6.80
N PRO A 198 6.99 -27.52 6.52
CA PRO A 198 6.32 -26.26 6.23
C PRO A 198 5.30 -26.39 5.10
N LYS A 199 4.06 -25.99 5.36
CA LYS A 199 3.00 -25.99 4.36
C LYS A 199 3.26 -24.88 3.35
N MET A 200 3.35 -25.24 2.07
CA MET A 200 3.51 -24.27 0.98
C MET A 200 2.18 -23.89 0.35
N VAL A 201 2.00 -22.61 0.03
CA VAL A 201 0.82 -22.07 -0.68
C VAL A 201 1.26 -21.19 -1.85
N ASP A 202 0.33 -20.91 -2.76
CA ASP A 202 0.55 -19.91 -3.81
C ASP A 202 0.73 -18.53 -3.17
N ASP A 203 1.76 -17.78 -3.59
CA ASP A 203 2.01 -16.42 -3.13
C ASP A 203 1.08 -15.43 -3.84
N ILE A 204 -0.17 -15.43 -3.37
CA ILE A 204 -1.28 -14.62 -3.84
C ILE A 204 -1.95 -14.01 -2.62
N ASP A 205 -1.97 -12.69 -2.56
CA ASP A 205 -2.68 -11.91 -1.56
C ASP A 205 -3.81 -11.13 -2.26
N VAL A 206 -5.06 -11.47 -1.94
CA VAL A 206 -6.27 -10.82 -2.49
C VAL A 206 -6.89 -9.96 -1.40
N ARG A 207 -6.69 -8.65 -1.50
CA ARG A 207 -7.14 -7.66 -0.51
C ARG A 207 -8.28 -6.85 -1.08
N PHE A 208 -9.48 -7.38 -1.01
CA PHE A 208 -10.71 -6.74 -1.51
C PHE A 208 -11.87 -6.92 -0.53
N GLY A 209 -12.79 -5.96 -0.51
CA GLY A 209 -13.97 -5.98 0.35
C GLY A 209 -13.59 -6.08 1.83
N ASP A 210 -14.10 -7.09 2.52
CA ASP A 210 -13.82 -7.33 3.95
C ASP A 210 -12.34 -7.65 4.23
N ASN A 211 -11.58 -8.08 3.22
CA ASN A 211 -10.14 -8.35 3.31
C ASN A 211 -9.26 -7.14 2.91
N SER A 212 -9.87 -5.99 2.61
CA SER A 212 -9.14 -4.78 2.25
C SER A 212 -8.27 -4.26 3.40
N VAL A 213 -7.23 -3.50 3.06
CA VAL A 213 -6.40 -2.83 4.08
C VAL A 213 -7.27 -1.82 4.83
N PRO A 214 -7.05 -1.57 6.14
CA PRO A 214 -7.91 -0.66 6.91
C PRO A 214 -8.09 0.74 6.33
N SER A 215 -7.16 1.24 5.51
CA SER A 215 -7.25 2.51 4.79
C SER A 215 -8.25 2.50 3.61
N GLY A 216 -8.82 1.35 3.26
CA GLY A 216 -9.63 1.16 2.04
C GLY A 216 -8.82 0.79 0.80
N TYR A 217 -7.50 0.61 0.95
CA TYR A 217 -6.65 0.15 -0.15
C TYR A 217 -6.95 -1.31 -0.48
N GLU A 218 -7.20 -1.54 -1.76
CA GLU A 218 -7.56 -2.82 -2.37
C GLU A 218 -6.61 -3.12 -3.53
N ASP A 219 -6.13 -4.36 -3.56
CA ASP A 219 -5.33 -4.88 -4.65
C ASP A 219 -5.27 -6.41 -4.62
N VAL A 220 -4.79 -6.97 -5.74
CA VAL A 220 -4.26 -8.34 -5.75
C VAL A 220 -2.76 -8.23 -5.90
N GLN A 221 -2.01 -8.84 -4.99
CA GLN A 221 -0.55 -8.87 -5.01
C GLN A 221 -0.09 -10.31 -5.19
N MET A 222 0.66 -10.56 -6.25
CA MET A 222 1.10 -11.90 -6.62
C MET A 222 2.59 -11.94 -6.89
N ARG A 223 3.23 -13.07 -6.56
CA ARG A 223 4.62 -13.30 -6.96
C ARG A 223 4.66 -14.39 -8.01
N PHE A 224 5.45 -14.13 -9.04
CA PHE A 224 5.78 -15.08 -10.09
C PHE A 224 7.25 -15.44 -10.01
N GLU A 225 7.57 -16.65 -10.45
CA GLU A 225 8.93 -17.10 -10.67
C GLU A 225 9.17 -17.37 -12.17
N LYS A 226 10.36 -17.01 -12.66
CA LYS A 226 10.85 -17.37 -13.99
C LYS A 226 12.37 -17.41 -13.95
N ASN A 227 12.97 -18.51 -14.41
CA ASN A 227 14.42 -18.72 -14.44
C ASN A 227 15.11 -18.50 -13.08
N GLY A 228 14.47 -18.90 -11.97
CA GLY A 228 15.01 -18.72 -10.62
C GLY A 228 14.90 -17.31 -10.04
N HIS A 229 14.25 -16.38 -10.75
CA HIS A 229 14.02 -15.00 -10.29
C HIS A 229 12.57 -14.78 -9.88
N LEU A 230 12.36 -13.97 -8.84
CA LEU A 230 11.05 -13.58 -8.34
C LEU A 230 10.61 -12.21 -8.90
N TYR A 231 9.34 -12.12 -9.26
CA TYR A 231 8.71 -10.95 -9.83
C TYR A 231 7.39 -10.70 -9.12
N GLU A 232 7.19 -9.51 -8.59
CA GLU A 232 5.94 -9.11 -7.99
C GLU A 232 5.04 -8.43 -9.02
N LEU A 233 3.76 -8.79 -9.03
CA LEU A 233 2.73 -8.15 -9.81
C LEU A 233 1.64 -7.61 -8.88
N LEU A 234 1.35 -6.32 -9.00
CA LEU A 234 0.20 -5.68 -8.40
C LEU A 234 -0.91 -5.54 -9.44
N PHE A 235 -2.13 -5.86 -9.03
CA PHE A 235 -3.35 -5.57 -9.77
C PHE A 235 -4.12 -4.47 -9.05
N LEU A 236 -4.25 -3.33 -9.71
CA LEU A 236 -5.00 -2.18 -9.20
C LEU A 236 -6.25 -1.94 -10.05
N PRO A 237 -7.34 -1.40 -9.48
CA PRO A 237 -8.56 -1.11 -10.25
C PRO A 237 -8.33 -0.22 -11.46
N GLY A 238 -7.45 0.78 -11.36
CA GLY A 238 -7.12 1.69 -12.47
C GLY A 238 -6.12 2.79 -12.10
N PRO A 239 -5.80 3.67 -13.06
CA PRO A 239 -4.77 4.69 -12.90
C PRO A 239 -5.13 5.77 -11.86
N ASN A 240 -6.41 6.16 -11.72
CA ASN A 240 -6.81 7.12 -10.68
C ASN A 240 -6.60 6.49 -9.30
N TYR A 241 -6.93 5.21 -9.15
CA TYR A 241 -6.70 4.45 -7.92
C TYR A 241 -5.21 4.41 -7.54
N ALA A 242 -4.31 4.17 -8.51
CA ALA A 242 -2.87 4.23 -8.26
C ALA A 242 -2.37 5.63 -7.87
N ALA A 243 -2.94 6.69 -8.45
CA ALA A 243 -2.59 8.06 -8.08
C ALA A 243 -2.96 8.36 -6.62
N ILE A 244 -4.18 7.98 -6.20
CA ILE A 244 -4.60 8.10 -4.79
C ILE A 244 -3.72 7.25 -3.88
N LYS A 245 -3.41 6.02 -4.27
CA LYS A 245 -2.48 5.17 -3.51
C LYS A 245 -1.14 5.84 -3.26
N ASN A 246 -0.52 6.40 -4.28
CA ASN A 246 0.80 7.03 -4.14
C ASN A 246 0.73 8.29 -3.26
N LYS A 247 -0.35 9.07 -3.38
CA LYS A 247 -0.59 10.25 -2.54
C LYS A 247 -0.83 9.87 -1.09
N GLU A 248 -1.72 8.92 -0.83
CA GLU A 248 -2.02 8.40 0.52
C GLU A 248 -0.78 7.76 1.16
N HIS A 249 -0.01 7.00 0.40
CA HIS A 249 1.23 6.39 0.88
C HIS A 249 2.20 7.43 1.45
N THR A 250 2.38 8.53 0.72
CA THR A 250 3.31 9.61 1.07
C THR A 250 2.79 10.46 2.23
N LEU A 251 1.52 10.85 2.18
CA LEU A 251 0.94 11.81 3.11
C LEU A 251 0.49 11.16 4.43
N VAL A 252 0.01 9.93 4.39
CA VAL A 252 -0.65 9.28 5.53
C VAL A 252 0.12 8.05 6.00
N PHE A 253 0.28 7.04 5.15
CA PHE A 253 0.84 5.75 5.54
C PHE A 253 2.25 5.86 6.13
N GLU A 254 3.17 6.58 5.46
CA GLU A 254 4.55 6.69 5.95
C GLU A 254 4.64 7.44 7.28
N ASN A 255 3.74 8.40 7.55
CA ASN A 255 3.66 9.05 8.85
C ASN A 255 3.16 8.09 9.95
N PHE A 256 2.19 7.24 9.63
CA PHE A 256 1.75 6.20 10.55
C PHE A 256 2.80 5.12 10.81
N ARG A 257 3.61 4.78 9.82
CA ARG A 257 4.74 3.86 9.96
C ARG A 257 5.82 4.40 10.89
N LYS A 258 6.02 5.72 10.94
CA LYS A 258 7.00 6.36 11.84
C LYS A 258 6.64 6.17 13.32
N TYR A 259 5.36 6.03 13.68
CA TYR A 259 4.99 5.70 15.06
C TYR A 259 5.58 4.36 15.51
N ASP A 260 5.44 3.34 14.68
CA ASP A 260 5.97 2.00 14.97
C ASP A 260 7.51 2.00 14.94
N ALA A 261 8.12 2.67 13.96
CA ALA A 261 9.58 2.79 13.87
C ALA A 261 10.19 3.50 15.09
N ALA A 262 9.48 4.46 15.66
CA ALA A 262 9.90 5.18 16.86
C ALA A 262 9.50 4.47 18.17
N LYS A 263 8.98 3.24 18.11
CA LYS A 263 8.49 2.48 19.27
C LYS A 263 7.47 3.25 20.11
N ILE A 264 6.64 4.06 19.45
CA ILE A 264 5.60 4.84 20.13
C ILE A 264 4.41 3.95 20.48
N THR A 265 4.12 2.96 19.65
CA THR A 265 3.00 2.01 19.77
C THR A 265 3.33 0.79 20.64
N ASP A 266 4.56 0.69 21.17
CA ASP A 266 4.94 -0.27 22.21
C ASP A 266 4.25 0.03 23.55
N ASP A 267 3.83 1.28 23.74
CA ASP A 267 3.05 1.70 24.88
C ASP A 267 1.55 1.56 24.63
N ASP A 268 0.84 0.85 25.51
CA ASP A 268 -0.58 0.56 25.33
C ASP A 268 -1.47 1.81 25.27
N GLY A 269 -1.19 2.82 26.09
CA GLY A 269 -1.93 4.09 26.07
C GLY A 269 -1.73 4.83 24.75
N ALA A 270 -0.48 4.97 24.32
CA ALA A 270 -0.16 5.60 23.04
C ALA A 270 -0.73 4.81 21.85
N LYS A 271 -0.71 3.47 21.92
CA LYS A 271 -1.25 2.57 20.89
C LYS A 271 -2.74 2.80 20.65
N GLN A 272 -3.53 2.97 21.72
CA GLN A 272 -4.97 3.28 21.58
C GLN A 272 -5.20 4.67 20.97
N ILE A 273 -4.43 5.67 21.39
CA ILE A 273 -4.54 7.03 20.83
C ILE A 273 -4.18 7.03 19.34
N VAL A 274 -3.06 6.41 18.97
CA VAL A 274 -2.63 6.27 17.56
C VAL A 274 -3.65 5.48 16.74
N LYS A 275 -4.31 4.46 17.30
CA LYS A 275 -5.41 3.75 16.65
C LYS A 275 -6.60 4.67 16.38
N GLY A 276 -6.92 5.58 17.30
CA GLY A 276 -7.92 6.63 17.11
C GLY A 276 -7.57 7.56 15.94
N ILE A 277 -6.33 8.04 15.90
CA ILE A 277 -5.83 8.90 14.81
C ILE A 277 -5.94 8.14 13.48
N LYS A 278 -5.41 6.91 13.41
CA LYS A 278 -5.51 6.05 12.22
C LYS A 278 -6.97 5.90 11.73
N LYS A 279 -7.92 5.71 12.65
CA LYS A 279 -9.35 5.56 12.30
C LYS A 279 -9.91 6.78 11.59
N ILE A 280 -9.56 8.00 12.03
CA ILE A 280 -10.03 9.25 11.41
C ILE A 280 -9.52 9.35 9.97
N TYR A 281 -8.21 9.19 9.77
CA TYR A 281 -7.58 9.29 8.45
C TYR A 281 -8.04 8.17 7.52
N HIS A 282 -8.21 6.95 8.03
CA HIS A 282 -8.75 5.84 7.25
C HIS A 282 -10.19 6.09 6.78
N GLY A 283 -10.98 6.87 7.53
CA GLY A 283 -12.31 7.32 7.10
C GLY A 283 -12.26 8.24 5.87
N LEU A 284 -11.25 9.11 5.79
CA LEU A 284 -10.98 9.92 4.59
C LEU A 284 -10.47 9.05 3.44
N THR A 285 -9.42 8.25 3.67
CA THR A 285 -8.75 7.51 2.60
C THR A 285 -9.66 6.47 1.94
N ARG A 286 -10.56 5.83 2.69
CA ARG A 286 -11.58 4.92 2.12
C ARG A 286 -12.43 5.61 1.07
N ARG A 287 -12.96 6.80 1.40
CA ARG A 287 -13.77 7.59 0.46
C ARG A 287 -12.96 8.00 -0.76
N LEU A 288 -11.69 8.38 -0.58
CA LEU A 288 -10.78 8.72 -1.70
C LEU A 288 -10.53 7.52 -2.62
N TYR A 289 -10.29 6.33 -2.06
CA TYR A 289 -10.11 5.10 -2.84
C TYR A 289 -11.39 4.68 -3.56
N GLU A 290 -12.54 4.79 -2.92
CA GLU A 290 -13.85 4.51 -3.52
C GLU A 290 -14.13 5.44 -4.70
N ASP A 291 -13.94 6.75 -4.54
CA ASP A 291 -14.11 7.72 -5.63
C ASP A 291 -13.15 7.44 -6.80
N ALA A 292 -11.86 7.17 -6.50
CA ALA A 292 -10.90 6.83 -7.54
C ALA A 292 -11.28 5.56 -8.32
N LYS A 293 -11.76 4.53 -7.62
CA LYS A 293 -12.27 3.28 -8.21
C LYS A 293 -13.49 3.54 -9.11
N LEU A 294 -14.40 4.42 -8.69
CA LEU A 294 -15.56 4.81 -9.49
C LEU A 294 -15.15 5.59 -10.74
N ARG A 295 -14.19 6.51 -10.63
CA ARG A 295 -13.64 7.25 -11.78
C ARG A 295 -12.97 6.34 -12.79
N ASP A 296 -12.21 5.35 -12.33
CA ASP A 296 -11.59 4.35 -13.20
C ASP A 296 -12.64 3.49 -13.92
N LYS A 297 -13.77 3.20 -13.26
CA LYS A 297 -14.84 2.35 -13.82
C LYS A 297 -15.81 3.09 -14.75
N PHE A 298 -16.21 4.32 -14.39
CA PHE A 298 -17.31 5.04 -15.03
C PHE A 298 -16.88 6.36 -15.68
N GLY A 299 -15.61 6.75 -15.54
CA GLY A 299 -15.12 8.08 -15.92
C GLY A 299 -15.40 9.14 -14.85
N ALA A 300 -14.89 10.35 -15.07
CA ALA A 300 -15.05 11.45 -14.13
C ALA A 300 -16.53 11.86 -14.04
N SER A 301 -17.10 11.79 -12.83
CA SER A 301 -18.36 12.45 -12.49
C SER A 301 -18.07 13.74 -11.72
N LYS A 302 -19.08 14.61 -11.58
CA LYS A 302 -19.04 15.70 -10.59
C LYS A 302 -19.16 15.10 -9.19
N ALA A 303 -18.10 14.45 -8.72
CA ALA A 303 -18.05 13.90 -7.36
C ALA A 303 -18.07 15.07 -6.36
N SER A 304 -18.79 14.88 -5.26
CA SER A 304 -18.68 15.76 -4.10
C SER A 304 -17.22 15.76 -3.64
N GLN A 305 -16.72 16.94 -3.30
CA GLN A 305 -15.37 17.06 -2.77
C GLN A 305 -15.27 16.25 -1.47
N ILE A 306 -14.29 15.35 -1.42
CA ILE A 306 -14.06 14.50 -0.25
C ILE A 306 -13.25 15.29 0.76
N THR A 307 -13.81 15.51 1.94
CA THR A 307 -13.20 16.29 3.03
C THR A 307 -13.42 15.61 4.37
N PHE A 308 -12.65 16.00 5.38
CA PHE A 308 -12.94 15.70 6.78
C PHE A 308 -14.23 16.39 7.23
N SER A 309 -14.92 15.80 8.21
CA SER A 309 -15.97 16.51 8.94
C SER A 309 -15.36 17.44 10.00
N LYS A 310 -16.11 18.46 10.45
CA LYS A 310 -15.67 19.33 11.57
C LYS A 310 -15.38 18.52 12.83
N GLU A 311 -16.21 17.51 13.11
CA GLU A 311 -16.04 16.59 14.23
C GLU A 311 -14.78 15.72 14.10
N ASP A 312 -14.42 15.28 12.89
CA ASP A 312 -13.19 14.51 12.66
C ASP A 312 -11.94 15.35 12.93
N VAL A 313 -11.93 16.62 12.52
CA VAL A 313 -10.82 17.55 12.77
C VAL A 313 -10.65 17.77 14.26
N GLU A 314 -11.72 18.10 14.98
CA GLU A 314 -11.69 18.30 16.43
C GLU A 314 -11.23 17.04 17.18
N LYS A 315 -11.71 15.85 16.78
CA LYS A 315 -11.26 14.58 17.35
C LYS A 315 -9.77 14.33 17.09
N ALA A 316 -9.29 14.65 15.88
CA ALA A 316 -7.87 14.49 15.56
C ALA A 316 -7.01 15.40 16.44
N ASP A 317 -7.39 16.66 16.61
CA ASP A 317 -6.71 17.63 17.46
C ASP A 317 -6.60 17.14 18.91
N ASN A 318 -7.71 16.72 19.49
CA ASN A 318 -7.76 16.19 20.84
C ASN A 318 -6.88 14.94 21.02
N LEU A 319 -6.81 14.07 20.01
CA LEU A 319 -5.96 12.87 20.04
C LEU A 319 -4.47 13.21 19.93
N PHE A 320 -4.09 14.19 19.10
CA PHE A 320 -2.71 14.66 19.02
C PHE A 320 -2.25 15.27 20.34
N GLU A 321 -3.07 16.13 20.94
CA GLU A 321 -2.80 16.72 22.26
C GLU A 321 -2.70 15.65 23.36
N SER A 322 -3.61 14.68 23.35
CA SER A 322 -3.60 13.55 24.29
C SER A 322 -2.31 12.74 24.17
N LEU A 323 -1.83 12.49 22.95
CA LEU A 323 -0.58 11.74 22.72
C LEU A 323 0.62 12.51 23.27
N LYS A 324 0.73 13.82 22.99
CA LYS A 324 1.80 14.67 23.52
C LYS A 324 1.73 14.76 25.05
N THR A 325 0.55 14.87 25.63
CA THR A 325 0.31 14.94 27.08
C THR A 325 0.72 13.65 27.77
N LEU A 326 0.38 12.49 27.19
CA LEU A 326 0.80 11.18 27.70
C LEU A 326 2.33 11.09 27.83
N TYR A 327 3.06 11.47 26.78
CA TYR A 327 4.53 11.43 26.80
C TYR A 327 5.15 12.52 27.68
N LEU A 328 4.52 13.69 27.79
CA LEU A 328 4.92 14.72 28.75
C LEU A 328 4.76 14.21 30.20
N GLY A 329 3.65 13.55 30.52
CA GLY A 329 3.42 12.95 31.83
C GLY A 329 4.50 11.93 32.20
N LYS A 330 4.89 11.07 31.25
CA LYS A 330 5.99 10.11 31.43
C LYS A 330 7.34 10.80 31.62
N TYR A 331 7.63 11.82 30.82
CA TYR A 331 8.82 12.63 30.98
C TYR A 331 8.87 13.28 32.38
N ASN A 332 7.73 13.82 32.82
CA ASN A 332 7.50 14.40 34.15
C ASN A 332 7.33 13.36 35.27
N ALA A 333 7.54 12.07 35.00
CA ALA A 333 7.64 11.02 36.01
C ALA A 333 9.08 10.51 36.20
N LEU A 334 10.01 10.89 35.31
CA LEU A 334 11.41 10.48 35.40
C LEU A 334 12.10 11.03 36.67
N PRO A 335 13.12 10.37 37.24
CA PRO A 335 13.91 10.93 38.34
C PRO A 335 14.54 12.28 37.97
N PRO A 336 14.78 13.20 38.92
CA PRO A 336 15.43 14.50 38.64
C PRO A 336 16.74 14.39 37.88
N SER A 337 17.55 13.36 38.16
CA SER A 337 18.81 13.05 37.45
C SER A 337 18.64 12.72 35.96
N LYS A 338 17.43 12.32 35.54
CA LYS A 338 17.06 12.08 34.14
C LYS A 338 16.26 13.23 33.53
N ARG A 339 15.89 14.26 34.32
CA ARG A 339 15.21 15.48 33.87
C ARG A 339 16.13 16.70 33.77
N SER A 340 17.35 16.63 34.30
CA SER A 340 18.31 17.74 34.31
C SER A 340 18.83 18.02 32.90
N LYS A 341 18.00 18.70 32.09
CA LYS A 341 18.18 18.99 30.66
C LYS A 341 18.23 17.72 29.79
N PRO A 342 17.53 17.68 28.64
CA PRO A 342 16.81 18.77 27.95
C PRO A 342 15.33 18.91 28.38
N ARG A 343 14.63 20.01 28.03
CA ARG A 343 13.16 20.11 28.24
C ARG A 343 12.44 19.04 27.41
N PHE A 344 11.21 18.63 27.78
CA PHE A 344 10.47 17.62 27.00
C PHE A 344 10.39 17.95 25.50
N LYS A 345 10.10 19.22 25.16
CA LYS A 345 10.02 19.72 23.77
C LYS A 345 11.33 19.60 22.98
N GLU A 346 12.46 19.47 23.66
CA GLU A 346 13.78 19.33 23.06
C GLU A 346 14.18 17.85 22.90
N THR A 347 13.40 16.92 23.45
CA THR A 347 13.67 15.48 23.32
C THR A 347 13.41 14.96 21.92
N GLU A 348 14.19 13.97 21.48
CA GLU A 348 13.95 13.29 20.19
C GLU A 348 12.56 12.69 20.09
N LYS A 349 12.02 12.17 21.21
CA LYS A 349 10.65 11.64 21.24
C LYS A 349 9.62 12.71 20.91
N TYR A 350 9.74 13.92 21.47
CA TYR A 350 8.84 15.02 21.15
C TYR A 350 9.00 15.48 19.71
N LYS A 351 10.23 15.66 19.22
CA LYS A 351 10.49 16.07 17.82
C LYS A 351 9.86 15.10 16.82
N VAL A 352 9.94 13.79 17.09
CA VAL A 352 9.28 12.77 16.25
C VAL A 352 7.76 12.89 16.32
N LEU A 353 7.18 13.00 17.51
CA LEU A 353 5.73 13.17 17.68
C LEU A 353 5.23 14.43 16.95
N ASP A 354 5.93 15.54 17.12
CA ASP A 354 5.58 16.82 16.51
C ASP A 354 5.70 16.77 14.99
N ALA A 355 6.78 16.22 14.45
CA ALA A 355 6.95 16.06 13.00
C ALA A 355 5.85 15.16 12.38
N ILE A 356 5.47 14.06 13.04
CA ILE A 356 4.38 13.21 12.56
C ILE A 356 3.06 13.98 12.60
N GLU A 357 2.78 14.69 13.69
CA GLU A 357 1.57 15.51 13.84
C GLU A 357 1.48 16.59 12.75
N GLN A 358 2.52 17.39 12.55
CA GLN A 358 2.49 18.47 11.54
C GLN A 358 2.23 17.92 10.13
N ASN A 359 2.90 16.84 9.74
CA ASN A 359 2.65 16.23 8.43
C ASN A 359 1.22 15.70 8.27
N LEU A 360 0.63 15.19 9.36
CA LEU A 360 -0.75 14.72 9.34
C LEU A 360 -1.74 15.90 9.35
N ARG A 361 -1.42 17.01 10.04
CA ARG A 361 -2.17 18.28 9.99
C ARG A 361 -2.19 18.89 8.60
N ASP A 362 -1.11 18.77 7.82
CA ASP A 362 -1.10 19.18 6.42
C ASP A 362 -2.17 18.44 5.60
N VAL A 363 -2.47 17.18 5.95
CA VAL A 363 -3.56 16.41 5.31
C VAL A 363 -4.92 16.91 5.77
N LEU A 364 -5.09 17.27 7.05
CA LEU A 364 -6.33 17.90 7.54
C LEU A 364 -6.61 19.19 6.78
N GLU A 365 -5.60 20.04 6.57
CA GLU A 365 -5.74 21.29 5.83
C GLU A 365 -6.04 21.03 4.34
N LEU A 366 -5.34 20.08 3.71
CA LEU A 366 -5.54 19.71 2.31
C LEU A 366 -6.97 19.21 2.04
N TYR A 367 -7.58 18.55 3.02
CA TYR A 367 -8.92 17.97 2.93
C TYR A 367 -9.89 18.59 3.94
N LYS A 368 -9.73 19.89 4.25
CA LYS A 368 -10.52 20.56 5.28
C LYS A 368 -12.02 20.57 4.97
N PRO A 369 -12.89 20.62 6.00
CA PRO A 369 -14.32 20.77 5.80
C PRO A 369 -14.65 21.98 4.90
N ILE A 370 -15.69 21.85 4.09
CA ILE A 370 -16.27 22.98 3.36
C ILE A 370 -17.29 23.63 4.29
N ASP A 371 -17.24 24.96 4.40
CA ASP A 371 -18.18 25.74 5.19
C ASP A 371 -19.54 25.90 4.51
#